data_AF-A0AAW5P7C5-F1
#
_entry.id   AF-A0AAW5P7C5-F1
#
_cell.length_a   1.000
_cell.length_b   1.000
_cell.length_c   1.000
_cell.angle_alpha   90.00
_cell.angle_beta   90.00
_cell.angle_gamma   90.00
#
_symmetry.space_group_name_H-M   'P 1'
#
loop_
_entity.id
_entity.type
_entity.pdbx_description
1 polymer ?
#
loop_
_entity_poly.entity_id
_entity_poly.type
_entity_poly.pdbx_seq_one_letter_code
_entity_poly.pdbx_strand_id
1 'polypeptide(L)'
;MGQYYKLISEDKQEFVEPLMHKMWEIMNNPAAGALAYLTADAPYDGGGTPTANYSAFKDDDGEVDWDEYGRMCKITWPNFGRWSGDRIRTVGDYAESGLYGEADRSEGWTNVTDEVLPEVRAAEDDTMGRGGVRIGTFGRIGSQVDYKVFISRNDPTKFYGVLHPGNDKREVETELHDTPRDATIAAKGIYENNPVGVKQ
;
A
#
# COMPACT_ATOMS: atom_id res chain seq x y z
N MET A 1 -27.70 14.98 12.75
CA MET A 1 -26.29 15.13 12.36
C MET A 1 -25.56 13.89 12.83
N GLY A 2 -24.71 13.29 11.99
CA GLY A 2 -23.95 12.08 12.36
C GLY A 2 -22.65 12.48 13.09
N GLN A 3 -22.19 11.62 13.99
CA GLN A 3 -20.87 11.76 14.62
C GLN A 3 -19.81 11.25 13.65
N TYR A 4 -18.70 11.99 13.52
CA TYR A 4 -17.55 11.66 12.68
C TYR A 4 -16.51 10.95 13.55
N TYR A 5 -15.73 10.01 12.99
CA TYR A 5 -14.71 9.29 13.77
C TYR A 5 -13.36 9.23 13.05
N LYS A 6 -12.29 9.19 13.86
CA LYS A 6 -10.91 8.93 13.44
C LYS A 6 -10.35 7.74 14.19
N LEU A 7 -9.43 7.03 13.56
CA LEU A 7 -8.53 6.10 14.26
C LEU A 7 -7.25 6.87 14.59
N ILE A 8 -6.81 6.80 15.83
CA ILE A 8 -5.70 7.60 16.36
C ILE A 8 -4.69 6.67 17.04
N SER A 9 -3.41 6.82 16.70
CA SER A 9 -2.28 6.37 17.53
C SER A 9 -1.76 7.53 18.37
N GLU A 10 -1.95 7.44 19.69
CA GLU A 10 -1.44 8.47 20.61
C GLU A 10 0.09 8.44 20.74
N ASP A 11 0.71 7.27 20.57
CA ASP A 11 2.16 7.11 20.73
C ASP A 11 2.93 7.66 19.55
N LYS A 12 2.39 7.51 18.33
CA LYS A 12 2.99 8.04 17.10
C LYS A 12 2.45 9.41 16.69
N GLN A 13 1.39 9.87 17.34
CA GLN A 13 0.63 11.05 16.94
C GLN A 13 0.19 10.95 15.45
N GLU A 14 -0.31 9.78 15.08
CA GLU A 14 -0.81 9.51 13.72
C GLU A 14 -2.31 9.31 13.75
N PHE A 15 -2.99 9.64 12.64
CA PHE A 15 -4.41 9.37 12.51
C PHE A 15 -4.82 8.96 11.10
N VAL A 16 -5.89 8.17 11.05
CA VAL A 16 -6.61 7.81 9.82
C VAL A 16 -8.02 8.35 9.91
N GLU A 17 -8.47 8.98 8.82
CA GLU A 17 -9.82 9.49 8.60
C GLU A 17 -10.53 8.56 7.60
N PRO A 18 -11.35 7.61 8.08
CA PRO A 18 -12.21 6.83 7.21
C PRO A 18 -13.06 7.72 6.30
N LEU A 19 -13.12 7.38 5.01
CA LEU A 19 -13.95 8.12 4.04
C LEU A 19 -15.45 8.14 4.38
N MET A 20 -15.90 7.24 5.26
CA MET A 20 -17.28 7.22 5.76
C MET A 20 -17.29 7.60 7.23
N HIS A 21 -18.13 8.56 7.57
CA HIS A 21 -17.95 9.32 8.80
C HIS A 21 -18.67 8.71 10.00
N LYS A 22 -19.71 7.90 9.82
CA LYS A 22 -20.46 7.35 10.96
C LYS A 22 -19.88 5.99 11.38
N MET A 23 -19.82 5.74 12.69
CA MET A 23 -19.26 4.50 13.25
C MET A 23 -19.76 3.23 12.57
N TRP A 24 -21.08 3.10 12.35
CA TRP A 24 -21.64 1.90 11.71
C TRP A 24 -21.30 1.79 10.22
N GLU A 25 -21.02 2.90 9.54
CA GLU A 25 -20.52 2.89 8.16
C GLU A 25 -19.06 2.46 8.15
N ILE A 26 -18.25 2.94 9.11
CA ILE A 26 -16.85 2.51 9.29
C ILE A 26 -16.80 1.00 9.53
N MET A 27 -17.60 0.49 10.48
CA MET A 27 -17.67 -0.94 10.82
C MET A 27 -18.11 -1.85 9.67
N ASN A 28 -18.75 -1.30 8.63
CA ASN A 28 -19.28 -2.05 7.49
C ASN A 28 -18.52 -1.77 6.17
N ASN A 29 -17.36 -1.11 6.24
CA ASN A 29 -16.55 -0.73 5.08
C ASN A 29 -15.11 -1.24 5.26
N PRO A 30 -14.30 -1.37 4.19
CA PRO A 30 -12.85 -1.53 4.28
C PRO A 30 -12.12 -0.69 5.33
N ALA A 31 -12.65 0.50 5.67
CA ALA A 31 -12.12 1.30 6.76
C ALA A 31 -12.19 0.60 8.15
N ALA A 32 -13.10 -0.35 8.36
CA ALA A 32 -13.08 -1.27 9.50
C ALA A 32 -11.81 -2.12 9.52
N GLY A 33 -11.37 -2.57 8.34
CA GLY A 33 -10.15 -3.33 8.16
C GLY A 33 -8.90 -2.54 8.57
N ALA A 34 -8.91 -1.22 8.44
CA ALA A 34 -7.76 -0.37 8.78
C ALA A 34 -7.30 -0.54 10.23
N LEU A 35 -8.23 -0.67 11.19
CA LEU A 35 -7.84 -0.88 12.59
C LEU A 35 -7.11 -2.22 12.76
N ALA A 36 -7.69 -3.31 12.26
CA ALA A 36 -7.08 -4.64 12.34
C ALA A 36 -5.74 -4.70 11.59
N TYR A 37 -5.67 -4.05 10.43
CA TYR A 37 -4.49 -3.96 9.59
C TYR A 37 -3.32 -3.24 10.29
N LEU A 38 -3.60 -2.06 10.85
CA LEU A 38 -2.59 -1.24 11.52
C LEU A 38 -2.12 -1.87 12.83
N THR A 39 -2.99 -2.57 13.55
CA THR A 39 -2.68 -3.16 14.86
C THR A 39 -2.23 -4.61 14.80
N ALA A 40 -2.11 -5.19 13.61
CA ALA A 40 -1.71 -6.59 13.46
C ALA A 40 -0.33 -6.85 14.05
N ASP A 41 -0.25 -7.87 14.91
CA ASP A 41 1.01 -8.42 15.43
C ASP A 41 1.07 -9.90 15.04
N ALA A 42 1.52 -10.16 13.81
CA ALA A 42 1.56 -11.50 13.26
C ALA A 42 2.89 -11.73 12.52
N PRO A 43 3.43 -12.96 12.57
CA PRO A 43 4.55 -13.34 11.73
C PRO A 43 4.14 -13.36 10.25
N TYR A 44 5.10 -13.11 9.35
CA TYR A 44 4.90 -13.25 7.91
C TYR A 44 5.08 -14.71 7.50
N ASP A 45 4.09 -15.55 7.84
CA ASP A 45 4.11 -17.00 7.61
C ASP A 45 3.02 -17.47 6.62
N GLY A 46 2.40 -16.53 5.91
CA GLY A 46 1.32 -16.81 4.95
C GLY A 46 -0.03 -17.15 5.61
N GLY A 47 -0.12 -17.20 6.93
CA GLY A 47 -1.30 -17.51 7.72
C GLY A 47 -2.23 -16.32 7.97
N GLY A 48 -2.64 -15.61 6.91
CA GLY A 48 -3.60 -14.49 7.03
C GLY A 48 -2.98 -13.10 7.10
N THR A 49 -1.68 -12.96 6.83
CA THR A 49 -1.06 -11.67 6.50
C THR A 49 -1.50 -11.20 5.10
N PRO A 50 -1.56 -9.89 4.82
CA PRO A 50 -1.72 -9.38 3.46
C PRO A 50 -0.68 -10.03 2.55
N THR A 51 -1.12 -10.85 1.59
CA THR A 51 -0.22 -11.85 1.02
C THR A 51 0.55 -11.37 -0.22
N ALA A 52 1.74 -11.94 -0.38
CA ALA A 52 2.24 -12.38 -1.68
C ALA A 52 1.90 -13.87 -1.85
N ASN A 53 1.78 -14.36 -3.08
CA ASN A 53 1.66 -15.80 -3.34
C ASN A 53 2.93 -16.50 -2.82
N TYR A 54 2.87 -17.11 -1.62
CA TYR A 54 4.05 -17.75 -1.00
C TYR A 54 4.62 -18.89 -1.86
N SER A 55 3.82 -19.45 -2.78
CA SER A 55 4.28 -20.47 -3.74
C SER A 55 5.39 -19.95 -4.65
N ALA A 56 5.50 -18.64 -4.84
CA ALA A 56 6.58 -18.02 -5.60
C ALA A 56 7.93 -18.03 -4.87
N PHE A 57 7.92 -18.33 -3.57
CA PHE A 57 9.09 -18.40 -2.70
C PHE A 57 9.42 -19.86 -2.35
N LYS A 58 8.85 -20.82 -3.09
CA LYS A 58 9.18 -22.23 -2.94
C LYS A 58 10.40 -22.56 -3.78
N ASP A 59 11.32 -23.32 -3.21
CA ASP A 59 12.43 -23.93 -3.94
C ASP A 59 11.97 -25.19 -4.72
N ASP A 60 12.92 -25.85 -5.38
CA ASP A 60 12.69 -27.07 -6.15
C ASP A 60 12.20 -28.25 -5.27
N ASP A 61 12.48 -28.22 -3.96
CA ASP A 61 12.03 -29.22 -2.98
C ASP A 61 10.64 -28.86 -2.40
N GLY A 62 10.11 -27.67 -2.72
CA GLY A 62 8.81 -27.17 -2.30
C GLY A 62 8.81 -26.46 -0.95
N GLU A 63 9.99 -26.24 -0.35
CA GLU A 63 10.17 -25.52 0.90
C GLU A 63 10.13 -24.01 0.64
N VAL A 64 9.48 -23.26 1.55
CA VAL A 64 9.28 -21.81 1.39
C VAL A 64 10.44 -21.05 2.07
N ASP A 65 11.09 -20.14 1.36
CA ASP A 65 11.98 -19.15 1.97
C ASP A 65 11.14 -18.08 2.71
N TRP A 66 10.88 -18.34 3.99
CA TRP A 66 10.10 -17.45 4.85
C TRP A 66 10.80 -16.12 5.14
N ASP A 67 12.13 -16.08 5.10
CA ASP A 67 12.89 -14.85 5.32
C ASP A 67 12.74 -13.92 4.12
N GLU A 68 12.85 -14.45 2.90
CA GLU A 68 12.61 -13.69 1.69
C GLU A 68 11.14 -13.27 1.57
N TYR A 69 10.20 -14.18 1.83
CA TYR A 69 8.78 -13.90 1.85
C TYR A 69 8.44 -12.76 2.83
N GLY A 70 8.97 -12.82 4.05
CA GLY A 70 8.74 -11.81 5.08
C GLY A 70 9.34 -10.45 4.72
N ARG A 71 10.52 -10.41 4.09
CA ARG A 71 11.10 -9.16 3.54
C ARG A 71 10.19 -8.56 2.47
N MET A 72 9.68 -9.38 1.55
CA MET A 72 8.79 -8.92 0.49
C MET A 72 7.45 -8.41 1.01
N CYS A 73 6.89 -9.07 2.03
CA CYS A 73 5.67 -8.60 2.67
C CYS A 73 5.87 -7.23 3.33
N LYS A 74 6.98 -7.02 4.05
CA LYS A 74 7.29 -5.70 4.65
C LYS A 74 7.47 -4.58 3.63
N ILE A 75 8.03 -4.89 2.47
CA ILE A 75 8.19 -3.93 1.36
C ILE A 75 6.85 -3.62 0.72
N THR A 76 6.00 -4.64 0.54
CA THR A 76 4.70 -4.50 -0.13
C THR A 76 3.67 -3.83 0.76
N TRP A 77 3.75 -4.10 2.07
CA TRP A 77 2.75 -3.76 3.08
C TRP A 77 3.40 -3.00 4.25
N PRO A 78 4.03 -1.84 4.01
CA PRO A 78 4.78 -1.12 5.04
C PRO A 78 3.91 -0.63 6.20
N ASN A 79 2.59 -0.52 6.01
CA ASN A 79 1.67 -0.09 7.06
C ASN A 79 1.08 -1.24 7.87
N PHE A 80 1.31 -2.50 7.47
CA PHE A 80 0.80 -3.65 8.22
C PHE A 80 1.49 -3.75 9.57
N GLY A 81 0.69 -3.74 10.65
CA GLY A 81 1.21 -3.72 12.01
C GLY A 81 1.91 -2.41 12.40
N ARG A 82 1.75 -1.32 11.62
CA ARG A 82 2.37 -0.01 11.90
C ARG A 82 2.07 0.50 13.30
N TRP A 83 0.90 0.18 13.86
CA TRP A 83 0.43 0.59 15.18
C TRP A 83 0.41 -0.57 16.18
N SER A 84 1.10 -1.68 15.87
CA SER A 84 1.22 -2.81 16.79
C SER A 84 1.89 -2.37 18.10
N GLY A 85 1.19 -2.59 19.21
CA GLY A 85 1.64 -2.20 20.55
C GLY A 85 1.36 -0.75 20.96
N ASP A 86 0.84 0.09 20.06
CA ASP A 86 0.53 1.49 20.35
C ASP A 86 -0.78 1.66 21.16
N ARG A 87 -0.93 2.81 21.82
CA ARG A 87 -2.19 3.28 22.42
C ARG A 87 -3.15 3.81 21.34
N ILE A 88 -4.04 2.93 20.87
CA ILE A 88 -4.98 3.22 19.79
C ILE A 88 -6.38 3.57 20.30
N ARG A 89 -7.01 4.58 19.68
CA ARG A 89 -8.40 4.97 19.96
C ARG A 89 -9.18 5.28 18.70
N THR A 90 -10.45 4.89 18.71
CA THR A 90 -11.44 5.43 17.78
C THR A 90 -12.11 6.64 18.44
N VAL A 91 -11.83 7.83 17.94
CA VAL A 91 -12.25 9.09 18.57
C VAL A 91 -13.29 9.78 17.72
N GLY A 92 -14.43 10.13 18.32
CA GLY A 92 -15.48 10.89 17.66
C GLY A 92 -15.26 12.40 17.72
N ASP A 93 -15.82 13.15 16.78
CA ASP A 93 -15.72 14.63 16.72
C ASP A 93 -16.32 15.36 17.93
N TYR A 94 -17.31 14.76 18.59
CA TYR A 94 -17.87 15.24 19.87
C TYR A 94 -17.20 14.65 21.12
N ALA A 95 -16.07 13.94 21.02
CA ALA A 95 -15.42 13.36 22.18
C ALA A 95 -14.90 14.45 23.13
N GLU A 96 -15.21 14.33 24.42
CA GLU A 96 -14.76 15.28 25.47
C GLU A 96 -13.24 15.39 25.57
N SER A 97 -12.51 14.39 25.07
CA SER A 97 -11.04 14.40 25.04
C SER A 97 -10.45 15.48 24.14
N GLY A 98 -11.22 16.05 23.20
CA GLY A 98 -10.73 17.05 22.23
C GLY A 98 -9.78 16.50 21.15
N LEU A 99 -9.25 15.28 21.34
CA LEU A 99 -8.30 14.59 20.45
C LEU A 99 -8.68 14.62 18.97
N TYR A 100 -9.97 14.51 18.62
CA TYR A 100 -10.40 14.56 17.22
C TYR A 100 -9.93 15.84 16.51
N GLY A 101 -10.19 16.98 17.14
CA GLY A 101 -9.82 18.28 16.58
C GLY A 101 -8.38 18.66 16.89
N GLU A 102 -7.77 18.10 17.92
CA GLU A 102 -6.33 18.25 18.18
C GLU A 102 -5.52 17.62 17.05
N ALA A 103 -5.87 16.40 16.63
CA ALA A 103 -5.19 15.69 15.56
C ALA A 103 -5.15 16.46 14.24
N ASP A 104 -6.18 17.27 13.93
CA ASP A 104 -6.19 18.11 12.71
C ASP A 104 -5.37 19.38 12.81
N ARG A 105 -5.32 19.98 14.01
CA ARG A 105 -4.88 21.37 14.20
C ARG A 105 -3.48 21.48 14.72
N SER A 106 -2.96 20.43 15.34
CA SER A 106 -1.66 20.41 15.97
C SER A 106 -0.60 19.93 15.01
N GLU A 107 0.51 20.67 14.90
CA GLU A 107 1.64 20.34 14.01
C GLU A 107 2.34 19.00 14.33
N GLY A 108 2.11 18.45 15.54
CA GLY A 108 2.67 17.17 15.96
C GLY A 108 1.94 15.95 15.40
N TRP A 109 0.79 16.14 14.74
CA TRP A 109 -0.03 15.04 14.26
C TRP A 109 0.13 14.81 12.76
N THR A 110 0.22 13.54 12.34
CA THR A 110 0.34 13.15 10.93
C THR A 110 -0.92 12.43 10.46
N ASN A 111 -1.55 12.96 9.41
CA ASN A 111 -2.62 12.27 8.70
C ASN A 111 -2.02 11.22 7.76
N VAL A 112 -2.22 9.94 8.06
CA VAL A 112 -1.70 8.81 7.27
C VAL A 112 -2.79 8.14 6.41
N THR A 113 -3.95 8.78 6.26
CA THR A 113 -5.12 8.22 5.55
C THR A 113 -4.81 7.81 4.12
N ASP A 114 -4.17 8.68 3.35
CA ASP A 114 -3.86 8.43 1.94
C ASP A 114 -2.75 7.40 1.72
N GLU A 115 -1.97 7.12 2.77
CA GLU A 115 -0.97 6.06 2.78
C GLU A 115 -1.63 4.71 3.10
N VAL A 116 -2.45 4.67 4.15
CA VAL A 116 -2.98 3.43 4.72
C VAL A 116 -4.19 2.90 3.96
N LEU A 117 -5.17 3.74 3.62
CA LEU A 117 -6.44 3.25 3.05
C LEU A 117 -6.29 2.56 1.69
N PRO A 118 -5.43 3.01 0.76
CA PRO A 118 -5.18 2.27 -0.47
C PRO A 118 -4.58 0.90 -0.22
N GLU A 119 -3.67 0.80 0.76
CA GLU A 119 -2.99 -0.43 1.13
C GLU A 119 -3.97 -1.46 1.74
N VAL A 120 -4.83 -1.02 2.67
CA VAL A 120 -5.90 -1.85 3.26
C VAL A 120 -6.83 -2.40 2.19
N ARG A 121 -7.24 -1.57 1.21
CA ARG A 121 -8.10 -2.02 0.10
C ARG A 121 -7.41 -3.04 -0.79
N ALA A 122 -6.14 -2.82 -1.10
CA ALA A 122 -5.36 -3.76 -1.90
C ALA A 122 -5.21 -5.11 -1.18
N ALA A 123 -5.02 -5.10 0.14
CA ALA A 123 -4.96 -6.31 0.96
C ALA A 123 -6.29 -7.09 0.95
N GLU A 124 -7.42 -6.38 1.03
CA GLU A 124 -8.76 -7.00 0.91
C GLU A 124 -8.99 -7.62 -0.47
N ASP A 125 -8.63 -6.90 -1.54
CA ASP A 125 -8.79 -7.37 -2.92
C ASP A 125 -7.92 -8.61 -3.21
N ASP A 126 -6.70 -8.66 -2.64
CA ASP A 126 -5.80 -9.82 -2.72
C ASP A 126 -6.41 -11.03 -2.02
N THR A 127 -6.91 -10.83 -0.79
CA THR A 127 -7.51 -11.89 0.04
C THR A 127 -8.79 -12.46 -0.59
N MET A 128 -9.59 -11.62 -1.25
CA MET A 128 -10.82 -12.05 -1.93
C MET A 128 -10.56 -12.67 -3.31
N GLY A 129 -9.30 -12.72 -3.77
CA GLY A 129 -8.94 -13.21 -5.10
C GLY A 129 -9.46 -12.33 -6.25
N ARG A 130 -9.91 -11.10 -5.95
CA ARG A 130 -10.60 -10.19 -6.89
C ARG A 130 -9.65 -9.27 -7.68
N GLY A 131 -8.38 -9.16 -7.29
CA GLY A 131 -7.40 -8.30 -7.97
C GLY A 131 -6.67 -8.97 -9.16
N GLY A 132 -6.93 -8.50 -10.39
CA GLY A 132 -6.24 -8.98 -11.60
C GLY A 132 -4.84 -8.40 -11.84
N VAL A 133 -4.47 -7.31 -11.15
CA VAL A 133 -3.22 -6.55 -11.39
C VAL A 133 -2.79 -5.87 -10.08
N ARG A 134 -1.52 -6.00 -9.67
CA ARG A 134 -0.94 -5.29 -8.52
C ARG A 134 -0.34 -3.96 -8.97
N ILE A 135 -0.73 -2.85 -8.34
CA ILE A 135 -0.06 -1.55 -8.48
C ILE A 135 1.05 -1.50 -7.44
N GLY A 136 2.30 -1.52 -7.87
CA GLY A 136 3.48 -1.31 -7.03
C GLY A 136 3.95 0.15 -7.03
N THR A 137 4.93 0.37 -6.16
CA THR A 137 5.49 1.62 -5.63
C THR A 137 5.46 2.84 -6.55
N PHE A 138 5.00 3.97 -6.00
CA PHE A 138 5.19 5.30 -6.56
C PHE A 138 6.58 5.80 -6.22
N GLY A 139 7.43 5.99 -7.23
CA GLY A 139 8.71 6.68 -7.05
C GLY A 139 8.72 7.99 -7.84
N ARG A 140 9.39 9.00 -7.29
CA ARG A 140 9.62 10.28 -7.95
C ARG A 140 11.09 10.39 -8.32
N ILE A 141 11.41 10.50 -9.61
CA ILE A 141 12.78 10.78 -10.08
C ILE A 141 12.82 12.20 -10.64
N GLY A 142 13.51 13.10 -9.94
CA GLY A 142 13.58 14.52 -10.31
C GLY A 142 12.26 15.26 -10.09
N SER A 143 12.03 16.35 -10.83
CA SER A 143 10.91 17.26 -10.60
C SER A 143 9.61 16.93 -11.36
N GLN A 144 9.59 15.98 -12.31
CA GLN A 144 8.51 15.92 -13.31
C GLN A 144 7.96 14.54 -13.76
N VAL A 145 8.42 13.41 -13.23
CA VAL A 145 7.92 12.09 -13.71
C VAL A 145 7.54 11.18 -12.55
N ASP A 146 6.25 10.81 -12.52
CA ASP A 146 5.73 9.72 -11.70
C ASP A 146 5.76 8.42 -12.52
N TYR A 147 6.24 7.34 -11.91
CA TYR A 147 6.15 6.01 -12.49
C TYR A 147 5.39 5.08 -11.55
N LYS A 148 4.66 4.13 -12.15
CA LYS A 148 4.03 3.00 -11.46
C LYS A 148 4.70 1.73 -11.94
N VAL A 149 5.17 0.91 -11.02
CA VAL A 149 5.65 -0.45 -11.35
C VAL A 149 4.56 -1.43 -10.98
N PHE A 150 4.10 -2.26 -11.90
CA PHE A 150 3.16 -3.34 -11.67
C PHE A 150 3.92 -4.66 -11.58
N ILE A 151 3.44 -5.58 -10.75
CA ILE A 151 4.01 -6.92 -10.64
C ILE A 151 2.99 -7.90 -11.21
N SER A 152 3.42 -8.78 -12.12
CA SER A 152 2.54 -9.78 -12.72
C SER A 152 2.00 -10.73 -11.67
N ARG A 153 0.68 -10.99 -11.70
CA ARG A 153 0.04 -11.97 -10.80
C ARG A 153 0.45 -13.40 -11.12
N ASN A 154 0.70 -13.69 -12.40
CA ASN A 154 1.05 -15.03 -12.87
C ASN A 154 2.55 -15.34 -12.79
N ASP A 155 3.36 -14.29 -12.60
CA ASP A 155 4.81 -14.40 -12.59
C ASP A 155 5.42 -13.23 -11.79
N PRO A 156 5.67 -13.39 -10.49
CA PRO A 156 6.19 -12.31 -9.65
C PRO A 156 7.62 -11.90 -9.99
N THR A 157 8.29 -12.60 -10.92
CA THR A 157 9.56 -12.17 -11.52
C THR A 157 9.37 -11.15 -12.65
N LYS A 158 8.12 -10.93 -13.09
CA LYS A 158 7.78 -9.96 -14.13
C LYS A 158 7.28 -8.65 -13.52
N PHE A 159 8.03 -7.59 -13.82
CA PHE A 159 7.70 -6.21 -13.51
C PHE A 159 7.27 -5.49 -14.78
N TYR A 160 6.22 -4.69 -14.71
CA TYR A 160 5.78 -3.80 -15.79
C TYR A 160 5.89 -2.35 -15.30
N GLY A 161 6.44 -1.43 -16.10
CA GLY A 161 6.46 -0.01 -15.76
C GLY A 161 5.40 0.76 -16.54
N VAL A 162 4.60 1.61 -15.89
CA VAL A 162 3.86 2.68 -16.57
C VAL A 162 4.46 4.01 -16.17
N LEU A 163 4.93 4.74 -17.17
CA LEU A 163 5.43 6.11 -17.03
C LEU A 163 4.25 7.08 -17.22
N HIS A 164 4.08 8.01 -16.30
CA HIS A 164 3.11 9.10 -16.42
C HIS A 164 3.84 10.44 -16.59
N PRO A 165 4.31 10.79 -17.80
CA PRO A 165 4.84 12.12 -18.08
C PRO A 165 3.68 13.11 -18.30
N GLY A 166 3.12 13.67 -17.23
CA GLY A 166 2.02 14.66 -17.31
C GLY A 166 0.67 14.08 -17.77
N ASN A 167 -0.15 14.89 -18.47
CA ASN A 167 -1.52 14.54 -18.90
C ASN A 167 -1.61 13.45 -19.98
N ASP A 168 -0.48 12.98 -20.50
CA ASP A 168 -0.42 11.95 -21.53
C ASP A 168 -0.23 10.58 -20.86
N LYS A 169 -1.28 9.76 -20.83
CA LYS A 169 -1.19 8.35 -20.41
C LYS A 169 -0.61 7.55 -21.57
N ARG A 170 0.67 7.19 -21.51
CA ARG A 170 1.27 6.21 -22.42
C ARG A 170 1.66 4.98 -21.63
N GLU A 171 1.11 3.85 -22.02
CA GLU A 171 1.53 2.55 -21.50
C GLU A 171 2.77 2.13 -22.29
N VAL A 172 3.87 1.90 -21.59
CA VAL A 172 5.08 1.33 -22.18
C VAL A 172 5.22 -0.06 -21.60
N GLU A 173 4.82 -1.07 -22.36
CA GLU A 173 5.03 -2.46 -21.97
C GLU A 173 6.51 -2.81 -22.23
N THR A 174 7.26 -3.10 -21.17
CA THR A 174 8.67 -3.50 -21.27
C THR A 174 8.82 -4.88 -20.66
N GLU A 175 9.45 -5.82 -21.39
CA GLU A 175 9.66 -7.18 -20.88
C GLU A 175 10.79 -7.27 -19.85
N LEU A 176 10.52 -8.06 -18.80
CA LEU A 176 11.40 -8.87 -17.95
C LEU A 176 12.70 -8.22 -17.44
N HIS A 177 12.70 -7.91 -16.15
CA HIS A 177 13.89 -7.55 -15.39
C HIS A 177 13.95 -8.36 -14.10
N ASP A 178 15.15 -8.86 -13.76
CA ASP A 178 15.36 -9.76 -12.61
C ASP A 178 15.00 -9.12 -11.27
N THR A 179 14.95 -7.78 -11.19
CA THR A 179 14.59 -7.04 -9.98
C THR A 179 13.75 -5.77 -10.27
N PRO A 180 12.97 -5.26 -9.29
CA PRO A 180 12.23 -4.00 -9.43
C PRO A 180 13.13 -2.80 -9.75
N ARG A 181 14.38 -2.83 -9.27
CA ARG A 181 15.39 -1.80 -9.53
C ARG A 181 15.79 -1.78 -11.00
N ASP A 182 15.99 -2.96 -11.58
CA ASP A 182 16.35 -3.11 -12.99
C ASP A 182 15.21 -2.69 -13.91
N ALA A 183 13.96 -2.97 -13.53
CA ALA A 183 12.78 -2.46 -14.23
C ALA A 183 12.70 -0.92 -14.20
N THR A 184 13.03 -0.32 -13.06
CA THR A 184 13.07 1.15 -12.91
C THR A 184 14.18 1.78 -13.77
N ILE A 185 15.37 1.17 -13.80
CA ILE A 185 16.51 1.62 -14.60
C ILE A 185 16.20 1.48 -16.10
N ALA A 186 15.58 0.39 -16.52
CA ALA A 186 15.22 0.14 -17.91
C ALA A 186 14.10 1.08 -18.41
N ALA A 187 13.04 1.29 -17.61
CA ALA A 187 11.99 2.25 -17.93
C ALA A 187 12.56 3.66 -18.12
N LYS A 188 13.52 4.06 -17.27
CA LYS A 188 14.25 5.33 -17.41
C LYS A 188 15.07 5.37 -18.71
N GLY A 189 15.83 4.31 -19.01
CA GLY A 189 16.63 4.22 -20.23
C GLY A 189 15.80 4.29 -21.51
N ILE A 190 14.60 3.72 -21.54
CA ILE A 190 13.68 3.79 -22.69
C ILE A 190 13.17 5.22 -22.89
N TYR A 191 12.79 5.91 -21.81
CA TYR A 191 12.32 7.29 -21.88
C TYR A 191 13.41 8.27 -22.33
N GLU A 192 14.63 8.14 -21.80
CA GLU A 192 15.75 9.03 -22.11
C GLU A 192 16.28 8.83 -23.54
N ASN A 193 16.23 7.61 -24.08
CA ASN A 193 16.77 7.30 -25.41
C ASN A 193 15.74 7.38 -26.55
N ASN A 194 14.44 7.48 -26.25
CA ASN A 194 13.40 7.50 -27.29
C ASN A 194 12.20 8.38 -26.89
N PRO A 195 12.37 9.71 -26.75
CA PRO A 195 11.31 10.62 -26.27
C PRO A 195 10.11 10.73 -27.23
N VAL A 196 10.25 10.27 -28.48
CA VAL A 196 9.18 10.27 -29.49
C VAL A 196 9.29 9.01 -30.36
N GLY A 197 8.55 7.96 -30.01
CA GLY A 197 8.21 6.89 -30.95
C GLY A 197 8.34 5.47 -30.40
N VAL A 198 7.20 4.89 -30.00
CA VAL A 198 7.01 3.43 -30.08
C VAL A 198 5.71 3.18 -30.83
N LYS A 199 5.79 2.21 -31.74
CA LYS A 199 4.82 1.84 -32.77
C LYS A 199 3.53 1.30 -32.17
N GLN A 200 2.44 1.49 -32.92
CA GLN A 200 1.14 0.82 -32.75
C GLN A 200 1.26 -0.70 -32.73
#